data_AF-A0A5B6VU69-F1
#
_entry.id   AF-A0A5B6VU69-F1
#
_cell.length_a   1.000
_cell.length_b   1.000
_cell.length_c   1.000
_cell.angle_alpha   90.00
_cell.angle_beta   90.00
_cell.angle_gamma   90.00
#
_symmetry.space_group_name_H-M   'P 1'
#
loop_
_entity.id
_entity.type
_entity.pdbx_description
1 polymer ?
#
loop_
_entity_poly.entity_id
_entity_poly.type
_entity_poly.pdbx_seq_one_letter_code
_entity_poly.pdbx_strand_id
1 'polypeptide(L)'
;MLSPDIAKNLLRADFAAELSKVILSEHDNEMSRRLMRILKKLRESDPSYYQLPYLVRQGEQPKEGLLLLINLLEDQMGGTSGYVDWLMQIHRQVHQNT
;
A
#
# COMPACT_ATOMS: atom_id res chain seq x y z
N MET A 1 5.94 5.44 14.10
CA MET A 1 6.11 6.44 13.03
C MET A 1 7.32 6.05 12.19
N LEU A 2 7.26 6.22 10.87
CA LEU A 2 8.41 5.99 9.99
C LEU A 2 9.56 6.93 10.40
N SER A 3 10.79 6.40 10.50
CA SER A 3 11.95 7.24 10.82
C SER A 3 12.15 8.32 9.76
N PRO A 4 12.39 9.60 10.14
CA PRO A 4 12.70 10.67 9.19
C PRO A 4 13.87 10.34 8.25
N ASP A 5 14.86 9.58 8.73
CA ASP A 5 16.01 9.17 7.93
C ASP A 5 15.61 8.22 6.79
N ILE A 6 14.66 7.32 7.05
CA ILE A 6 14.13 6.41 6.03
C ILE A 6 13.40 7.22 4.96
N ALA A 7 12.53 8.14 5.39
CA ALA A 7 11.77 8.99 4.48
C ALA A 7 12.70 9.89 3.64
N LYS A 8 13.74 10.47 4.25
CA LYS A 8 14.72 11.32 3.56
C LYS A 8 15.57 10.53 2.57
N ASN A 9 15.99 9.31 2.91
CA ASN A 9 16.77 8.46 2.01
C ASN A 9 15.96 8.00 0.79
N LEU A 10 14.65 7.81 0.95
CA LEU A 10 13.76 7.38 -0.13
C LEU A 10 13.20 8.53 -0.97
N LEU A 11 12.89 9.69 -0.36
CA LEU A 11 12.11 10.77 -0.97
C LEU A 11 12.82 12.13 -1.04
N ARG A 12 14.00 12.28 -0.41
CA ARG A 12 14.74 13.56 -0.30
C ARG A 12 13.82 14.74 0.07
N ALA A 13 13.76 15.78 -0.78
CA ALA A 13 12.98 17.01 -0.58
C ALA A 13 11.49 16.83 -0.91
N ASP A 14 11.14 15.77 -1.67
CA ASP A 14 9.75 15.44 -2.01
C ASP A 14 8.97 14.89 -0.80
N PHE A 15 9.66 14.66 0.32
CA PHE A 15 9.03 14.37 1.61
C PHE A 15 8.01 15.45 2.04
N ALA A 16 8.10 16.68 1.53
CA ALA A 16 7.20 17.79 1.87
C ALA A 16 6.15 18.11 0.78
N ALA A 17 6.26 17.51 -0.42
CA ALA A 17 5.35 17.80 -1.54
C ALA A 17 4.00 17.09 -1.42
N GLU A 18 3.02 17.47 -2.25
CA GLU A 18 1.77 16.73 -2.41
C GLU A 18 2.04 15.34 -2.99
N LEU A 19 1.91 14.30 -2.17
CA LEU A 19 2.42 12.95 -2.47
C LEU A 19 1.55 12.13 -3.43
N SER A 20 0.46 12.70 -3.96
CA SER A 20 -0.50 11.95 -4.77
C SER A 20 0.05 11.50 -6.13
N LYS A 21 1.14 12.13 -6.61
CA LYS A 21 1.83 11.79 -7.86
C LYS A 21 3.34 12.02 -7.74
N VAL A 22 4.01 11.18 -6.96
CA VAL A 22 5.47 11.25 -6.84
C VAL A 22 6.13 10.44 -7.94
N ILE A 23 7.02 11.07 -8.69
CA ILE A 23 7.95 10.37 -9.56
C ILE A 23 9.06 9.81 -8.67
N LEU A 24 8.95 8.55 -8.28
CA LEU A 24 10.04 7.86 -7.58
C LEU A 24 11.25 7.77 -8.51
N SER A 25 12.34 8.39 -8.07
CA SER A 25 13.62 8.38 -8.78
C SER A 25 14.66 7.63 -7.97
N GLU A 26 15.59 6.98 -8.68
CA GLU A 26 16.75 6.41 -8.02
C GLU A 26 17.65 7.52 -7.49
N HIS A 27 18.06 7.41 -6.25
CA HIS A 27 19.00 8.31 -5.60
C HIS A 27 20.30 7.58 -5.31
N ASP A 28 21.38 8.35 -5.14
CA ASP A 28 22.68 7.81 -4.73
C ASP A 28 22.69 7.43 -3.24
N ASN A 29 21.90 6.43 -2.88
CA ASN A 29 21.94 5.72 -1.61
C ASN A 29 21.39 4.31 -1.79
N GLU A 30 21.82 3.40 -0.91
CA GLU A 30 21.50 1.99 -1.05
C GLU A 30 20.01 1.68 -0.91
N MET A 31 19.31 2.45 -0.07
CA MET A 31 17.89 2.22 0.20
C MET A 31 17.02 2.55 -1.02
N SER A 32 17.25 3.69 -1.66
CA SER A 32 16.55 4.08 -2.90
C SER A 32 16.86 3.11 -4.04
N ARG A 33 18.13 2.74 -4.25
CA ARG A 33 18.51 1.71 -5.25
C ARG A 33 17.83 0.37 -5.01
N ARG A 34 17.68 -0.03 -3.75
CA ARG A 34 16.98 -1.27 -3.39
C ARG A 34 15.49 -1.19 -3.69
N LEU A 35 14.83 -0.07 -3.36
CA LEU A 35 13.42 0.17 -3.70
C LEU A 35 13.19 0.13 -5.22
N MET A 36 14.03 0.82 -6.00
CA MET A 36 13.91 0.86 -7.46
C MET A 36 14.09 -0.52 -8.10
N ARG A 37 15.00 -1.35 -7.58
CA ARG A 37 15.14 -2.75 -8.00
C ARG A 37 13.88 -3.58 -7.73
N ILE A 38 13.21 -3.37 -6.60
CA ILE A 38 11.94 -4.06 -6.28
C ILE A 38 10.84 -3.61 -7.25
N LEU A 39 10.67 -2.30 -7.45
CA LEU A 39 9.68 -1.75 -8.38
C LEU A 39 9.90 -2.23 -9.82
N LYS A 40 11.16 -2.32 -10.24
CA LYS A 40 11.52 -2.88 -11.56
C LYS A 40 11.06 -4.33 -11.69
N LYS A 41 11.34 -5.18 -10.70
CA LYS A 41 10.91 -6.59 -10.70
C LYS A 41 9.39 -6.74 -10.76
N LEU A 42 8.65 -5.90 -10.03
CA LEU A 42 7.17 -5.91 -10.03
C LEU A 42 6.59 -5.49 -11.39
N ARG A 43 7.25 -4.57 -12.10
CA ARG A 43 6.83 -4.16 -13.46
C ARG A 43 7.19 -5.21 -14.50
N GLU A 44 8.32 -5.89 -14.34
CA GLU A 44 8.74 -6.96 -15.25
C GLU A 44 7.88 -8.22 -15.10
N SER A 45 7.26 -8.46 -13.94
CA SER A 45 6.37 -9.62 -13.74
C SER A 45 5.05 -9.52 -14.51
N ASP A 46 4.59 -8.32 -14.84
CA ASP A 46 3.38 -8.10 -15.64
C ASP A 46 3.61 -6.98 -16.67
N PRO A 47 4.01 -7.31 -17.91
CA PRO A 47 4.28 -6.31 -18.94
C PRO A 47 3.00 -5.67 -19.50
N SER A 48 1.81 -6.20 -19.17
CA SER A 48 0.53 -5.68 -19.67
C SER A 48 0.06 -4.44 -18.89
N TYR A 49 0.58 -4.24 -17.67
CA TYR A 49 0.15 -3.16 -16.79
C TYR A 49 1.35 -2.45 -16.14
N TYR A 50 1.53 -1.17 -16.46
CA TYR A 50 2.53 -0.35 -15.77
C TYR A 50 2.03 0.04 -14.38
N GLN A 51 2.56 -0.62 -13.35
CA GLN A 51 2.25 -0.30 -11.95
C GLN A 51 2.84 1.07 -11.57
N LEU A 52 1.97 2.07 -11.53
CA LEU A 52 2.28 3.42 -11.05
C LEU A 52 2.32 3.42 -9.51
N PRO A 53 3.43 3.85 -8.87
CA PRO A 53 3.49 3.95 -7.42
C PRO A 53 2.68 5.16 -6.92
N TYR A 54 1.88 4.93 -5.89
CA TYR A 54 1.23 5.98 -5.10
C TYR A 54 1.94 6.11 -3.76
N LEU A 55 2.23 7.34 -3.34
CA LEU A 55 2.76 7.59 -2.02
C LEU A 55 1.65 8.15 -1.14
N VAL A 56 1.43 7.50 -0.01
CA VAL A 56 0.32 7.77 0.90
C VAL A 56 0.89 8.05 2.29
N ARG A 57 0.54 9.18 2.89
CA ARG A 57 0.84 9.45 4.31
C ARG A 57 -0.25 8.84 5.19
N GLN A 58 0.19 8.24 6.29
CA GLN A 58 -0.72 7.76 7.33
C GLN A 58 -1.54 8.93 7.89
N GLY A 59 -2.86 8.77 7.98
CA GLY A 59 -3.80 9.80 8.42
C GLY A 59 -4.22 10.80 7.34
N GLU A 60 -3.70 10.71 6.11
CA GLU A 60 -4.09 11.61 5.01
C GLU A 60 -5.40 11.15 4.36
N GLN A 61 -6.53 11.65 4.88
CA GLN A 61 -7.86 11.32 4.33
C GLN A 61 -8.27 12.29 3.20
N PRO A 62 -8.99 11.83 2.16
CA PRO A 62 -9.47 10.46 1.94
C PRO A 62 -8.45 9.55 1.22
N LYS A 63 -7.25 10.06 0.92
CA LYS A 63 -6.26 9.37 0.07
C LYS A 63 -5.81 8.04 0.65
N GLU A 64 -5.57 7.98 1.95
CA GLU A 64 -5.20 6.75 2.65
C GLU A 64 -6.29 5.69 2.50
N GLY A 65 -7.55 6.06 2.72
CA GLY A 65 -8.69 5.17 2.50
C GLY A 65 -8.78 4.67 1.05
N LEU A 66 -8.68 5.58 0.08
CA LEU A 66 -8.92 5.28 -1.33
C LEU A 66 -7.77 4.57 -2.06
N LEU A 67 -6.52 4.83 -1.67
CA LEU A 67 -5.34 4.31 -2.38
C LEU A 67 -4.68 3.13 -1.67
N LEU A 68 -4.78 3.07 -0.34
CA LEU A 68 -4.11 2.04 0.46
C LEU A 68 -5.12 1.12 1.14
N LEU A 69 -5.96 1.66 2.02
CA LEU A 69 -6.72 0.82 2.93
C LEU A 69 -7.74 -0.05 2.17
N ILE A 70 -8.34 0.44 1.08
CA ILE A 70 -9.32 -0.34 0.28
C ILE A 70 -8.74 -1.64 -0.28
N ASN A 71 -7.42 -1.75 -0.39
CA ASN A 71 -6.73 -2.94 -0.87
C ASN A 71 -6.38 -3.93 0.27
N LEU A 72 -6.62 -3.57 1.54
CA LEU A 72 -6.43 -4.44 2.70
C LEU A 72 -7.69 -5.30 2.92
N LEU A 73 -7.91 -6.26 2.03
CA LEU A 73 -9.17 -7.01 1.92
C LEU A 73 -9.54 -7.83 3.16
N GLU A 74 -8.55 -8.16 4.00
CA GLU A 74 -8.81 -8.91 5.24
C GLU A 74 -9.32 -8.02 6.37
N ASP A 75 -9.08 -6.71 6.29
CA ASP A 75 -9.45 -5.75 7.34
C ASP A 75 -10.92 -5.34 7.20
N GLN A 76 -11.55 -5.12 8.35
CA GLN A 76 -12.89 -4.55 8.40
C GLN A 76 -12.83 -3.07 8.04
N MET A 77 -13.55 -2.67 6.98
CA MET A 77 -13.57 -1.29 6.54
C MET A 77 -14.94 -0.84 6.03
N GLY A 78 -15.34 0.40 6.34
CA GLY A 78 -16.50 1.02 5.68
C GLY A 78 -17.80 0.20 5.76
N GLY A 79 -17.98 -0.61 6.80
CA GLY A 79 -19.15 -1.48 6.98
C GLY A 79 -19.07 -2.85 6.30
N THR A 80 -17.97 -3.19 5.63
CA THR A 80 -17.72 -4.56 5.14
C THR A 80 -17.30 -5.48 6.28
N SER A 81 -17.54 -6.79 6.13
CA SER A 81 -17.00 -7.80 7.06
C SER A 81 -15.53 -8.04 6.77
N GLY A 82 -14.70 -8.08 7.82
CA GLY A 82 -13.32 -8.52 7.70
C GLY A 82 -13.23 -10.04 7.49
N TYR A 83 -12.01 -10.54 7.26
CA TYR A 83 -11.77 -11.97 7.02
C TYR A 83 -12.24 -12.85 8.18
N VAL A 84 -11.98 -12.43 9.43
CA VAL A 84 -12.39 -13.19 10.63
C VAL A 84 -13.93 -13.26 10.75
N ASP A 85 -14.61 -12.15 10.50
CA ASP A 85 -16.07 -12.10 10.51
C ASP A 85 -16.67 -13.02 9.44
N TRP A 86 -16.06 -13.02 8.25
CA TRP A 86 -16.46 -13.90 7.15
C TRP A 86 -16.30 -15.38 7.50
N LEU A 87 -15.17 -15.77 8.10
CA LEU A 87 -14.97 -17.14 8.59
C LEU A 87 -16.01 -17.53 9.64
N MET A 88 -16.33 -16.62 10.57
CA MET A 88 -17.38 -16.87 11.57
C MET A 88 -18.76 -17.04 10.93
N GLN A 89 -19.08 -16.26 9.89
CA GLN A 89 -20.33 -16.40 9.14
C GLN A 89 -20.41 -17.76 8.45
N ILE A 90 -19.34 -18.19 7.77
CA ILE A 90 -19.26 -19.52 7.15
C ILE A 90 -19.44 -20.62 8.19
N HIS A 91 -18.71 -20.55 9.30
CA HIS A 91 -18.80 -21.52 10.38
C HIS A 91 -20.24 -21.66 10.88
N ARG A 92 -20.94 -20.54 11.13
CA ARG A 92 -22.35 -20.55 11.56
C ARG A 92 -23.27 -21.17 10.50
N GLN A 93 -23.09 -20.83 9.23
CA GLN A 93 -23.92 -21.36 8.14
C GLN A 93 -23.76 -22.87 7.96
N VAL A 94 -22.52 -23.38 8.05
CA VAL A 94 -22.26 -24.82 7.95
C VAL A 94 -22.94 -25.58 9.11
N HIS A 95 -22.84 -25.07 10.33
CA HIS A 95 -23.45 -25.73 11.50
C HIS A 95 -24.98 -25.62 11.56
N GLN A 96 -25.58 -24.59 10.96
CA GLN A 96 -27.04 -24.44 10.91
C GLN A 96 -27.71 -25.29 9.82
N ASN A 97 -26.96 -25.67 8.79
CA ASN A 97 -27.44 -26.49 7.67
C ASN A 97 -27.13 -28.00 7.84
N THR A 98 -26.65 -28.40 9.03
CA THR A 98 -26.39 -29.80 9.41
C THR A 98 -27.35 -30.20 10.52
#